data_AF-A0A957FRS0-F1
#
_entry.id   AF-A0A957FRS0-F1
#
_cell.length_a   1.000
_cell.length_b   1.000
_cell.length_c   1.000
_cell.angle_alpha   90.00
_cell.angle_beta   90.00
_cell.angle_gamma   90.00
#
_symmetry.space_group_name_H-M   'P 1'
#
loop_
_entity.id
_entity.type
_entity.pdbx_description
1 polymer ?
#
loop_
_entity_poly.entity_id
_entity_poly.type
_entity_poly.pdbx_seq_one_letter_code
_entity_poly.pdbx_strand_id
1 'polypeptide(L)'
;MTKQYYGGQAVIEGVMMRGRKSMAIAVRNPQGKIVLHEEPLKAKIYTASWGKWPFVRGLALLWDALGLGMRALMWSGEVASQEEEGEPVEFSGPVAWTTIAASLAFAIGLFFLLPTFASRWLA
;
A
#
# COMPACT_ATOMS: atom_id res chain seq x y z
N MET A 1 18.10 -6.58 -32.49
CA MET A 1 16.97 -6.27 -31.58
C MET A 1 17.52 -6.07 -30.17
N THR A 2 17.30 -4.90 -29.55
CA THR A 2 17.68 -4.69 -28.13
C THR A 2 16.77 -5.53 -27.24
N LYS A 3 17.36 -6.39 -26.40
CA LYS A 3 16.63 -7.25 -25.46
C LYS A 3 15.83 -6.38 -24.49
N GLN A 4 14.51 -6.52 -24.49
CA GLN A 4 13.63 -5.81 -23.57
C GLN A 4 13.43 -6.69 -22.34
N TYR A 5 13.65 -6.13 -21.16
CA TYR A 5 13.39 -6.80 -19.89
C TYR A 5 12.01 -6.40 -19.39
N TYR A 6 11.21 -7.41 -19.04
CA TYR A 6 9.93 -7.27 -18.37
C TYR A 6 10.01 -7.96 -17.02
N GLY A 7 9.34 -7.38 -16.04
CA GLY A 7 9.23 -7.95 -14.70
C GLY A 7 7.85 -7.69 -14.15
N GLY A 8 7.56 -8.21 -12.96
CA GLY A 8 6.25 -8.06 -12.37
C GLY A 8 6.22 -8.39 -10.90
N GLN A 9 5.06 -8.19 -10.31
CA GLN A 9 4.74 -8.53 -8.93
C GLN A 9 3.34 -9.16 -8.89
N ALA A 10 3.12 -10.10 -7.98
CA ALA A 10 1.78 -10.52 -7.62
C ALA A 10 1.07 -9.40 -6.85
N VAL A 11 -0.21 -9.21 -7.14
CA VAL A 11 -1.09 -8.26 -6.45
C VAL A 11 -2.37 -8.99 -6.01
N ILE A 12 -3.24 -8.32 -5.26
CA ILE A 12 -4.45 -8.95 -4.71
C ILE A 12 -5.36 -9.35 -5.88
N GLU A 13 -5.73 -10.64 -5.94
CA GLU A 13 -6.56 -11.20 -7.02
C GLU A 13 -6.05 -10.92 -8.44
N GLY A 14 -4.74 -10.73 -8.62
CA GLY A 14 -4.19 -10.27 -9.89
C GLY A 14 -2.68 -10.29 -10.04
N VAL A 15 -2.23 -9.74 -11.17
CA VAL A 15 -0.82 -9.59 -11.52
C VAL A 15 -0.50 -8.20 -12.03
N MET A 16 0.68 -7.69 -11.67
CA MET A 16 1.26 -6.46 -12.22
C MET A 16 2.46 -6.82 -13.09
N MET A 17 2.51 -6.28 -14.31
CA MET A 17 3.64 -6.37 -15.21
C MET A 17 4.19 -4.97 -15.52
N ARG A 18 5.52 -4.84 -15.49
CA ARG A 18 6.28 -3.62 -15.74
C ARG A 18 7.19 -3.82 -16.95
N GLY A 19 7.03 -2.96 -17.94
CA GLY A 19 7.98 -2.77 -19.03
C GLY A 19 8.87 -1.53 -18.82
N ARG A 20 9.61 -1.15 -19.87
CA ARG A 20 10.50 0.03 -19.82
C ARG A 20 9.77 1.37 -19.87
N LYS A 21 8.57 1.40 -20.46
CA LYS A 21 7.81 2.63 -20.75
C LYS A 21 6.40 2.62 -20.16
N SER A 22 5.89 1.46 -19.76
CA SER A 22 4.54 1.30 -19.25
C SER A 22 4.51 0.20 -18.20
N MET A 23 3.48 0.26 -17.35
CA MET A 23 3.07 -0.82 -16.47
C MET A 23 1.59 -1.14 -16.72
N ALA A 24 1.22 -2.39 -16.48
CA ALA A 24 -0.14 -2.87 -16.56
C ALA A 24 -0.45 -3.72 -15.31
N ILE A 25 -1.67 -3.61 -14.80
CA ILE A 25 -2.20 -4.41 -13.70
C ILE A 25 -3.49 -5.05 -14.18
N ALA A 26 -3.61 -6.37 -14.00
CA ALA A 26 -4.84 -7.10 -14.30
C ALA A 26 -5.32 -7.78 -13.01
N VAL A 27 -6.53 -7.43 -12.56
CA VAL A 27 -7.13 -7.92 -11.31
C VAL A 27 -8.51 -8.49 -11.60
N ARG A 28 -8.85 -9.61 -10.96
CA ARG A 28 -10.20 -10.15 -10.97
C ARG A 28 -11.03 -9.41 -9.93
N ASN A 29 -12.13 -8.79 -10.36
CA ASN A 29 -13.10 -8.22 -9.44
C ASN A 29 -13.99 -9.33 -8.82
N PRO A 30 -14.74 -9.04 -7.75
CA PRO A 30 -15.61 -10.03 -7.11
C PRO A 30 -16.66 -10.66 -8.04
N GLN A 31 -17.13 -9.92 -9.05
CA GLN A 31 -18.03 -10.43 -10.10
C GLN A 31 -17.33 -11.37 -11.10
N GLY A 32 -16.04 -11.68 -10.89
CA GLY A 32 -15.24 -12.58 -11.71
C GLY A 32 -14.71 -11.99 -13.02
N LYS A 33 -14.95 -10.71 -13.30
CA LYS A 33 -14.44 -9.99 -14.48
C LYS A 33 -13.01 -9.49 -14.24
N ILE A 34 -12.23 -9.43 -15.31
CA ILE A 34 -10.88 -8.86 -15.25
C ILE A 34 -10.94 -7.36 -15.51
N VAL A 35 -10.43 -6.58 -14.56
CA VAL A 35 -10.25 -5.12 -14.68
C VAL A 35 -8.77 -4.85 -14.96
N LEU A 36 -8.52 -4.00 -15.94
CA LEU A 36 -7.17 -3.65 -16.39
C LEU A 36 -6.87 -2.20 -16.04
N HIS A 37 -5.67 -1.95 -15.54
CA HIS A 37 -5.12 -0.62 -15.30
C HIS A 37 -3.77 -0.47 -15.97
N GLU A 38 -3.62 0.52 -16.84
CA GLU A 38 -2.37 0.79 -17.56
C GLU A 38 -1.88 2.20 -17.30
N GLU A 39 -0.60 2.34 -16.99
CA GLU A 39 0.03 3.63 -16.77
C GLU A 39 1.38 3.78 -17.48
N PRO A 40 1.65 4.95 -18.10
CA PRO A 40 2.97 5.24 -18.65
C PRO A 40 3.98 5.54 -17.54
N LEU A 41 5.14 4.88 -17.60
CA LEU A 41 6.24 5.12 -16.68
C LEU A 41 7.05 6.34 -17.15
N LYS A 42 7.04 7.40 -16.34
CA LYS A 42 7.81 8.61 -16.63
C LYS A 42 9.30 8.31 -16.49
N ALA A 43 10.01 8.29 -17.62
CA ALA A 43 11.44 7.98 -17.71
C ALA A 43 12.39 8.94 -16.95
N LYS A 44 11.88 10.00 -16.31
CA LYS A 44 12.70 11.06 -15.70
C LYS A 44 13.66 10.56 -14.61
N ILE A 45 13.26 9.56 -13.82
CA ILE A 45 14.12 8.94 -12.78
C ILE A 45 15.33 8.22 -13.43
N TYR A 46 15.16 7.73 -14.65
CA TYR A 46 16.17 6.97 -15.39
C TYR A 46 17.08 7.82 -16.28
N THR A 47 16.71 9.08 -16.54
CA THR A 47 17.45 9.99 -17.44
C THR A 47 18.25 11.07 -16.71
N ALA A 48 18.12 11.19 -15.38
CA ALA A 48 18.77 12.26 -14.64
C ALA A 48 20.27 12.01 -14.44
N SER A 49 21.10 13.05 -14.62
CA SER A 49 22.57 12.94 -14.55
C SER A 49 23.08 12.48 -13.17
N TRP A 50 22.34 12.79 -12.10
CA TRP A 50 22.64 12.37 -10.73
C TRP A 50 22.32 10.89 -10.45
N GLY A 51 21.51 10.25 -11.30
CA GLY A 51 21.18 8.82 -11.22
C GLY A 51 22.30 7.88 -11.70
N LYS A 52 23.49 8.41 -12.03
CA LYS A 52 24.65 7.61 -12.45
C LYS A 52 25.47 7.06 -11.29
N TRP A 53 25.34 7.62 -10.09
CA TRP A 53 26.05 7.14 -8.91
C TRP A 53 25.42 5.84 -8.39
N PRO A 54 26.20 4.77 -8.12
CA PRO A 54 25.67 3.43 -7.87
C PRO A 54 24.71 3.36 -6.67
N PHE A 55 25.00 4.08 -5.58
CA PHE A 55 24.16 4.12 -4.39
C PHE A 55 22.85 4.90 -4.61
N VAL A 56 22.96 6.12 -5.15
CA VAL A 56 21.81 6.98 -5.43
C VAL A 56 20.89 6.35 -6.48
N ARG A 57 21.47 5.71 -7.49
CA ARG A 57 20.75 4.91 -8.48
C ARG A 57 19.97 3.77 -7.82
N GLY A 58 20.62 2.99 -6.96
CA GLY A 58 19.98 1.89 -6.25
C GLY A 58 18.79 2.35 -5.42
N LEU A 59 18.97 3.41 -4.63
CA LEU A 59 17.91 3.96 -3.79
C LEU A 59 16.74 4.53 -4.61
N ALA A 60 17.02 5.29 -5.68
CA ALA A 60 16.00 5.84 -6.55
C ALA A 60 15.18 4.74 -7.27
N LEU A 61 15.84 3.67 -7.72
CA LEU A 61 15.18 2.51 -8.32
C LEU A 61 14.32 1.74 -7.33
N LEU A 62 14.83 1.55 -6.11
CA LEU A 62 14.10 0.88 -5.04
C LEU A 62 12.85 1.69 -4.66
N TRP A 63 13.00 3.01 -4.51
CA TRP A 63 11.88 3.90 -4.20
C TRP A 63 10.81 3.89 -5.29
N ASP A 64 11.23 3.95 -6.56
CA ASP A 64 10.32 3.84 -7.71
C ASP A 64 9.60 2.48 -7.73
N ALA A 65 10.32 1.37 -7.54
CA ALA A 65 9.72 0.05 -7.50
C ALA A 65 8.74 -0.13 -6.34
N LEU A 66 9.11 0.35 -5.14
CA LEU A 66 8.25 0.29 -3.96
C LEU A 66 6.99 1.16 -4.15
N GLY A 67 7.15 2.39 -4.64
CA GLY A 67 6.03 3.29 -4.88
C GLY A 67 5.05 2.73 -5.90
N LEU A 68 5.56 2.17 -7.01
CA LEU A 68 4.71 1.51 -8.02
C LEU A 68 4.03 0.25 -7.46
N GLY A 69 4.77 -0.59 -6.73
CA GLY A 69 4.23 -1.81 -6.12
C GLY A 69 3.14 -1.52 -5.09
N MET A 70 3.34 -0.52 -4.23
CA MET A 70 2.34 -0.07 -3.26
C MET A 70 1.09 0.46 -3.94
N ARG A 71 1.23 1.30 -4.99
CA ARG A 71 0.08 1.79 -5.77
C ARG A 71 -0.68 0.64 -6.42
N ALA A 72 0.03 -0.35 -6.96
CA ALA A 72 -0.58 -1.52 -7.57
C ALA A 72 -1.34 -2.39 -6.56
N LEU A 73 -0.77 -2.58 -5.37
CA LEU A 73 -1.43 -3.30 -4.27
C LEU A 73 -2.70 -2.58 -3.81
N MET A 74 -2.62 -1.27 -3.56
CA MET A 74 -3.76 -0.47 -3.14
C MET A 74 -4.89 -0.51 -4.17
N TRP A 75 -4.56 -0.30 -5.45
CA TRP A 75 -5.55 -0.37 -6.53
C TRP A 75 -6.16 -1.77 -6.68
N SER A 76 -5.34 -2.83 -6.57
CA SER A 76 -5.85 -4.21 -6.64
C SER A 76 -6.77 -4.55 -5.48
N GLY A 77 -6.48 -4.04 -4.28
CA GLY A 77 -7.34 -4.19 -3.11
C GLY A 77 -8.66 -3.47 -3.29
N GLU A 78 -8.63 -2.24 -3.79
CA GLU A 78 -9.85 -1.47 -4.09
C GLU A 78 -10.76 -2.23 -5.07
N VAL A 79 -10.20 -2.73 -6.18
CA VAL A 79 -10.96 -3.53 -7.16
C VAL A 79 -11.50 -4.83 -6.57
N ALA A 80 -10.72 -5.50 -5.72
CA ALA A 80 -11.14 -6.74 -5.06
C ALA A 80 -12.19 -6.51 -3.97
N SER A 81 -12.26 -5.32 -3.37
CA SER A 81 -13.22 -4.98 -2.30
C SER A 81 -14.45 -4.22 -2.79
N GLN A 82 -14.62 -4.01 -4.09
CA GLN A 82 -15.80 -3.31 -4.66
C GLN A 82 -17.16 -3.96 -4.34
N GLU A 83 -17.22 -5.20 -3.86
CA GLU A 83 -18.45 -5.81 -3.31
C GLU A 83 -18.52 -5.80 -1.76
N GLU A 84 -17.40 -5.57 -1.08
CA GLU A 84 -17.34 -5.45 0.39
C GLU A 84 -17.71 -4.05 0.88
N GLU A 85 -17.98 -3.10 -0.01
CA GLU A 85 -18.79 -1.91 0.30
C GLU A 85 -20.27 -2.30 0.52
N GLY A 86 -20.49 -3.32 1.36
CA GLY A 86 -21.76 -3.50 2.05
C GLY A 86 -21.90 -2.34 3.03
N GLU A 87 -22.64 -1.32 2.60
CA GLU A 87 -23.00 -0.10 3.33
C GLU A 87 -21.78 0.73 3.76
N PRO A 88 -21.70 2.04 3.44
CA PRO A 88 -20.75 2.89 4.11
C PRO A 88 -21.05 2.79 5.62
N VAL A 89 -20.14 2.20 6.39
CA VAL A 89 -20.20 2.32 7.84
C VAL A 89 -20.04 3.81 8.10
N GLU A 90 -21.17 4.50 8.22
CA GLU A 90 -21.21 5.88 8.66
C GLU A 90 -20.58 5.89 10.05
N PHE A 91 -19.29 6.24 10.11
CA PHE A 91 -18.55 6.55 11.33
C PHE A 91 -19.06 7.85 11.98
N SER A 92 -20.33 8.23 11.74
CA SER A 92 -21.04 9.33 12.35
C SER A 92 -22.11 8.77 13.28
N GLY A 93 -21.71 8.54 14.52
CA GLY A 93 -22.65 8.17 15.57
C GLY A 93 -21.97 8.00 16.93
N PRO A 94 -22.76 7.93 18.02
CA PRO A 94 -22.24 7.66 19.35
C PRO A 94 -21.35 6.41 19.40
N VAL A 95 -21.66 5.41 18.57
CA VAL A 95 -20.91 4.15 18.48
C VAL A 95 -19.46 4.40 18.05
N ALA A 96 -19.21 5.18 16.98
CA ALA A 96 -17.85 5.49 16.54
C ALA A 96 -17.03 6.19 17.64
N TRP A 97 -17.65 7.14 18.35
CA TRP A 97 -16.99 7.86 19.44
C TRP A 97 -16.70 6.95 20.64
N THR A 98 -17.59 6.00 20.94
CA THR A 98 -17.35 5.02 22.01
C THR A 98 -16.20 4.07 21.68
N THR A 99 -16.07 3.61 20.44
CA THR A 99 -14.96 2.74 20.02
C THR A 99 -13.62 3.48 20.11
N ILE A 100 -13.60 4.74 19.68
CA ILE A 100 -12.42 5.61 19.80
C ILE A 100 -12.07 5.86 21.28
N ALA A 101 -13.06 6.22 22.11
CA ALA A 101 -12.83 6.44 23.53
C ALA A 101 -12.34 5.18 24.26
N ALA A 102 -12.94 4.02 23.97
CA ALA A 102 -12.57 2.74 24.56
C ALA A 102 -11.15 2.31 24.18
N SER A 103 -10.81 2.42 22.89
CA SER A 103 -9.45 2.10 22.41
C SER A 103 -8.39 3.03 23.01
N LEU A 104 -8.69 4.32 23.13
CA LEU A 104 -7.79 5.30 23.75
C LEU A 104 -7.61 5.03 25.25
N ALA A 105 -8.71 4.74 25.96
CA ALA A 105 -8.67 4.38 27.38
C ALA A 105 -7.86 3.09 27.62
N PHE A 106 -8.03 2.08 26.75
CA PHE A 106 -7.25 0.85 26.81
C PHE A 106 -5.76 1.11 26.60
N ALA A 107 -5.39 1.93 25.62
CA ALA A 107 -4.00 2.29 25.38
C ALA A 107 -3.38 3.04 26.58
N ILE A 108 -4.09 4.02 27.15
CA ILE A 108 -3.62 4.75 28.34
C ILE A 108 -3.48 3.79 29.54
N GLY A 109 -4.47 2.91 29.71
CA GLY A 109 -4.46 1.87 30.74
C GLY A 109 -3.23 0.97 30.64
N LEU A 110 -2.98 0.43 29.44
CA LEU A 110 -1.92 -0.56 29.22
C LEU A 110 -0.51 0.05 29.20
N PHE A 111 -0.34 1.22 28.59
CA PHE A 111 1.00 1.78 28.35
C PHE A 111 1.45 2.83 29.37
N PHE A 112 0.53 3.45 30.12
CA PHE A 112 0.88 4.48 31.11
C PHE A 112 0.48 4.07 32.53
N LEU A 113 -0.78 3.66 32.73
CA LEU A 113 -1.25 3.34 34.07
C LEU A 113 -0.68 2.00 34.57
N LEU A 114 -0.64 0.97 33.73
CA LEU A 114 -0.11 -0.34 34.12
C LEU A 114 1.38 -0.23 34.53
N PRO A 115 2.29 0.41 33.75
CA PRO A 115 3.68 0.56 34.18
C PRO A 115 3.87 1.42 35.42
N THR A 116 3.04 2.44 35.63
CA THR A 116 3.13 3.33 36.81
C THR A 116 2.63 2.68 38.08
N PHE A 117 1.59 1.85 38.02
CA PHE A 117 1.16 1.05 39.17
C PHE A 117 2.13 -0.11 39.45
N ALA A 118 2.62 -0.78 38.40
CA ALA A 118 3.61 -1.84 38.54
C ALA A 118 4.91 -1.31 39.16
N SER A 119 5.40 -0.14 38.73
CA SER A 119 6.61 0.47 39.29
C SER A 119 6.43 0.88 40.75
N ARG A 120 5.24 1.35 41.14
CA ARG A 120 4.93 1.72 42.53
C ARG A 120 4.71 0.53 43.45
N TRP A 121 4.40 -0.66 42.92
CA TRP A 121 4.26 -1.89 43.70
C TRP A 121 5.58 -2.65 43.84
N LEU A 122 6.50 -2.45 42.88
CA LEU A 122 7.86 -3.02 42.89
C LEU A 122 8.90 -2.13 43.58
N ALA A 123 8.56 -0.89 43.92
CA ALA A 123 9.38 0.05 44.70
C ALA A 123 8.97 0.04 46.18
#